data_AF-A0A7V7CT60-F1
#
_entry.id   AF-A0A7V7CT60-F1
#
_cell.length_a   1.000
_cell.length_b   1.000
_cell.length_c   1.000
_cell.angle_alpha   90.00
_cell.angle_beta   90.00
_cell.angle_gamma   90.00
#
_symmetry.space_group_name_H-M   'P 1'
#
loop_
_entity.id
_entity.type
_entity.pdbx_description
1 polymer ?
#
loop_
_entity_poly.entity_id
_entity_poly.type
_entity_poly.pdbx_seq_one_letter_code
_entity_poly.pdbx_strand_id
1 'polypeptide(L)' 'AKGELIEEVCVIIAHHHHPGTDETINYQCLYDADLIVNLEENQKESPSEPEKLKKTVESAFLTESGRNLAGKVLL' A
#
# COMPACT_ATOMS: atom_id res chain seq x y z
N ALA A 1 -26.43 1.17 -0.27
CA ALA A 1 -25.30 2.03 -0.64
C ALA A 1 -25.63 2.77 -1.93
N LYS A 2 -25.09 3.97 -2.16
CA LYS A 2 -25.23 4.68 -3.44
C LYS A 2 -24.43 3.91 -4.50
N GLY A 3 -24.98 3.69 -5.71
CA GLY A 3 -24.42 2.78 -6.71
C GLY A 3 -22.94 3.01 -7.04
N GLU A 4 -22.52 4.28 -7.10
CA GLU A 4 -21.12 4.69 -7.35
C GLU A 4 -20.13 4.12 -6.33
N LEU A 5 -20.51 4.02 -5.05
CA LEU A 5 -19.65 3.44 -4.02
C LEU A 5 -19.44 1.94 -4.25
N ILE A 6 -20.48 1.22 -4.68
CA ILE A 6 -20.38 -0.21 -4.96
C ILE A 6 -19.45 -0.42 -6.17
N GLU A 7 -19.58 0.42 -7.20
CA GLU A 7 -18.74 0.36 -8.39
C GLU A 7 -17.27 0.63 -8.06
N GLU A 8 -16.97 1.67 -7.29
CA GLU A 8 -15.60 1.95 -6.84
C GLU A 8 -15.02 0.77 -6.04
N VAL A 9 -15.79 0.20 -5.11
CA VAL A 9 -15.35 -0.98 -4.35
C VAL A 9 -15.04 -2.16 -5.28
N CYS A 10 -15.88 -2.43 -6.27
CA CYS A 10 -15.63 -3.50 -7.24
C CYS A 10 -14.37 -3.24 -8.06
N VAL A 11 -14.12 -2.00 -8.49
CA VAL A 11 -12.90 -1.62 -9.23
C VAL A 11 -11.66 -1.83 -8.38
N ILE A 12 -11.68 -1.38 -7.11
CA ILE A 12 -10.58 -1.57 -6.16
C ILE A 12 -10.27 -3.06 -6.01
N ILE A 13 -11.28 -3.89 -5.72
CA ILE A 13 -11.08 -5.34 -5.54
C ILE A 13 -10.48 -5.97 -6.81
N ALA A 14 -10.97 -5.60 -8.00
CA ALA A 14 -10.50 -6.19 -9.25
C ALA A 14 -9.04 -5.84 -9.61
N HIS A 15 -8.52 -4.70 -9.15
CA HIS A 15 -7.23 -4.17 -9.62
C HIS A 15 -6.21 -3.86 -8.51
N HIS A 16 -6.48 -4.15 -7.24
CA HIS A 16 -5.64 -3.74 -6.10
C HIS A 16 -4.16 -4.18 -6.12
N HIS A 17 -3.77 -5.16 -6.95
CA HIS A 17 -2.37 -5.59 -7.08
C HIS A 17 -1.57 -4.86 -8.19
N HIS A 18 -2.23 -4.09 -9.05
CA HIS A 18 -1.60 -3.40 -10.18
C HIS A 18 -2.09 -1.96 -10.23
N PRO A 19 -1.49 -1.05 -9.42
CA PRO A 19 -1.89 0.34 -9.40
C PRO A 19 -1.71 0.99 -10.77
N GLY A 20 -2.77 1.64 -11.26
CA GLY A 20 -2.72 2.50 -12.43
C GLY A 20 -2.04 3.85 -12.14
N THR A 21 -2.02 4.73 -13.14
CA THR A 21 -1.40 6.06 -13.03
C THR A 21 -2.25 7.09 -12.29
N ASP A 22 -3.58 6.92 -12.28
CA ASP A 22 -4.55 7.87 -11.73
C ASP A 22 -5.58 7.16 -10.83
N GLU A 23 -5.10 6.51 -9.77
CA GLU A 23 -5.96 5.81 -8.81
C GLU A 23 -6.67 6.76 -7.84
N THR A 24 -7.89 6.39 -7.42
CA THR A 24 -8.64 7.18 -6.42
C THR A 24 -7.94 7.16 -5.06
N ILE A 25 -8.21 8.15 -4.21
CA ILE A 25 -7.62 8.18 -2.86
C ILE A 25 -8.02 6.94 -2.04
N ASN A 26 -9.20 6.37 -2.25
CA ASN A 26 -9.65 5.17 -1.56
C ASN A 26 -8.84 3.94 -1.99
N TYR A 27 -8.56 3.81 -3.28
CA TYR A 27 -7.67 2.77 -3.80
C TYR A 27 -6.28 2.92 -3.19
N GLN A 28 -5.69 4.12 -3.25
CA GLN A 28 -4.35 4.38 -2.75
C GLN A 28 -4.21 4.03 -1.26
N CYS A 29 -5.21 4.38 -0.46
CA CYS A 29 -5.27 4.00 0.96
C CYS A 29 -5.29 2.48 1.16
N LEU A 30 -6.05 1.73 0.36
CA LEU A 30 -6.09 0.27 0.48
C LEU A 30 -4.77 -0.36 0.04
N TYR A 31 -4.20 0.09 -1.07
CA TYR A 31 -2.90 -0.37 -1.56
C TYR A 31 -1.80 -0.17 -0.52
N ASP A 32 -1.72 1.04 0.07
CA ASP A 32 -0.74 1.35 1.10
C ASP A 32 -0.92 0.46 2.34
N ALA A 33 -2.17 0.20 2.75
CA ALA A 33 -2.45 -0.67 3.89
C ALA A 33 -2.04 -2.13 3.64
N ASP A 34 -2.33 -2.67 2.46
CA ASP A 34 -1.94 -4.02 2.06
C ASP A 34 -0.41 -4.16 2.00
N LEU A 35 0.27 -3.18 1.39
CA LEU A 35 1.72 -3.18 1.27
C LEU A 35 2.43 -3.15 2.63
N ILE A 36 1.92 -2.41 3.62
CA ILE A 36 2.49 -2.40 4.98
C ILE A 36 2.51 -3.81 5.58
N VAL A 37 1.38 -4.51 5.54
CA VAL A 37 1.26 -5.86 6.13
C VAL A 37 2.16 -6.84 5.38
N ASN A 38 2.13 -6.80 4.04
CA ASN A 38 2.98 -7.65 3.21
C ASN A 38 4.47 -7.42 3.51
N LEU A 39 4.92 -6.17 3.68
CA LEU A 39 6.30 -5.89 4.03
C LEU A 39 6.63 -6.35 5.44
N GLU A 40 5.74 -6.16 6.42
CA GLU A 40 5.94 -6.59 7.81
C GLU A 40 6.09 -8.12 7.91
N GLU A 41 5.20 -8.87 7.25
CA GLU A 41 5.25 -10.33 7.19
C GLU A 41 6.52 -10.81 6.48
N ASN A 42 6.88 -10.20 5.34
CA ASN A 42 8.12 -10.51 4.65
C ASN A 42 9.36 -10.23 5.50
N GLN A 43 9.38 -9.16 6.30
CA GLN A 43 10.50 -8.89 7.22
C GLN A 43 10.58 -9.91 8.36
N LYS A 44 9.45 -10.47 8.82
CA LYS A 44 9.44 -11.53 9.84
C LYS A 44 9.98 -12.86 9.29
N GLU A 45 9.63 -13.20 8.04
CA GLU A 45 10.07 -14.45 7.40
C GLU A 45 11.49 -14.37 6.82
N SER A 46 11.82 -13.27 6.15
CA SER A 46 13.10 -13.05 5.47
C SER A 46 13.52 -11.58 5.54
N PRO A 47 14.18 -11.17 6.65
CA PRO A 47 14.63 -9.79 6.83
C PRO A 47 15.47 -9.30 5.65
N SER A 48 15.12 -8.12 5.16
CA SER A 48 15.91 -7.41 4.16
C SER A 48 16.96 -6.53 4.83
N GLU A 49 18.02 -6.20 4.11
CA GLU A 49 18.99 -5.19 4.55
C GLU A 49 18.28 -3.86 4.86
N PRO A 50 18.59 -3.17 5.99
CA PRO A 50 17.87 -1.98 6.43
C PRO A 50 17.76 -0.89 5.36
N GLU A 51 18.83 -0.64 4.60
CA GLU A 51 18.81 0.38 3.55
C GLU A 51 18.00 -0.01 2.32
N LYS A 52 17.84 -1.32 2.07
CA LYS A 52 16.93 -1.79 1.02
C LYS A 52 15.49 -1.55 1.46
N LEU A 53 15.15 -1.89 2.70
CA LEU A 53 13.81 -1.67 3.25
C LEU A 53 13.45 -0.19 3.26
N LYS A 54 14.37 0.68 3.69
CA LYS A 54 14.18 2.13 3.67
C LYS A 54 13.88 2.68 2.27
N LYS A 55 14.66 2.27 1.26
CA LYS A 55 14.42 2.67 -0.15
C LYS A 55 13.05 2.18 -0.67
N THR A 56 12.64 0.98 -0.25
CA THR A 56 11.30 0.47 -0.58
C THR A 56 10.22 1.34 0.06
N VAL A 57 10.33 1.66 1.36
CA VAL A 57 9.39 2.56 2.05
C VAL A 57 9.34 3.94 1.38
N GLU A 58 10.48 4.49 0.97
CA GLU A 58 10.51 5.82 0.33
C GLU A 58 9.81 5.85 -1.04
N SER A 59 9.78 4.74 -1.79
CA SER A 59 9.34 4.74 -3.19
C SER A 59 8.01 4.02 -3.47
N ALA A 60 7.60 3.05 -2.64
CA ALA A 60 6.50 2.15 -2.99
C ALA A 60 5.10 2.63 -2.57
N PHE A 61 5.01 3.53 -1.58
CA PHE A 61 3.72 4.03 -1.09
C PHE A 61 3.15 5.14 -1.97
N LEU A 62 1.83 5.11 -2.18
CA LEU A 62 1.10 6.02 -3.05
C LEU A 62 0.68 7.30 -2.32
N THR A 63 0.43 7.22 -1.01
CA THR A 63 0.11 8.37 -0.18
C THR A 63 1.25 8.76 0.76
N GLU A 64 1.31 10.03 1.14
CA GLU A 64 2.23 10.49 2.19
C GLU A 64 1.92 9.84 3.54
N SER A 65 0.63 9.66 3.86
CA SER A 65 0.20 9.05 5.13
C SER A 65 0.60 7.57 5.20
N GLY A 66 0.42 6.82 4.12
CA GLY A 66 0.87 5.43 4.01
C GLY A 66 2.38 5.31 4.17
N ARG A 67 3.15 6.17 3.49
CA ARG A 67 4.62 6.24 3.62
C ARG A 67 5.06 6.51 5.06
N ASN A 68 4.45 7.49 5.70
CA ASN A 68 4.75 7.87 7.08
C ASN A 68 4.38 6.77 8.09
N LEU A 69 3.27 6.05 7.85
CA LEU A 69 2.89 4.92 8.69
C LEU A 69 3.85 3.74 8.50
N ALA A 70 4.19 3.40 7.26
CA ALA A 70 5.15 2.36 6.95
C ALA A 70 6.51 2.61 7.62
N GLY A 71 7.00 3.86 7.61
CA GLY A 71 8.22 4.22 8.33
C GLY A 71 8.15 4.05 9.85
N LYS A 72 6.98 4.10 10.46
CA LYS A 72 6.80 3.83 11.91
C LYS A 72 6.69 2.35 12.23
N VAL A 73 6.20 1.55 11.29
CA VAL A 73 5.92 0.12 11.47
C VAL A 73 7.13 -0.73 11.11
N LEU A 74 7.88 -0.35 10.08
CA LEU A 74 8.88 -1.20 9.43
C LEU A 74 10.34 -0.77 9.68
N LEU A 75 10.59 0.47 10.12
CA LEU A 75 11.93 1.03 10.34
C LEU A 75 12.15 1.37 11.81
#